data_AF-A0A9W4UY42-F1
#
_entry.id   AF-A0A9W4UY42-F1
#
_cell.length_a   1.000
_cell.length_b   1.000
_cell.length_c   1.000
_cell.angle_alpha   90.00
_cell.angle_beta   90.00
_cell.angle_gamma   90.00
#
_symmetry.space_group_name_H-M   'P 1'
#
loop_
_entity.id
_entity.type
_entity.pdbx_description
1 polymer ?
#
loop_
_entity_poly.entity_id
_entity_poly.type
_entity_poly.pdbx_seq_one_letter_code
_entity_poly.pdbx_strand_id
1 'polypeptide(L)'
;MALQLEVDEARRDMYLLLRATEFERGSERITRAERIHEALFVLWSRRGLAAGDFEIKRDGCRSPSLAHALEEAVRSGEVVHETDAGLDTYSLTDSGIAAAGEAWDAAGIDERADASEAKYAVSGISGRELASFLYAAFPEVWNDPAARAEAARGGFDAACSMYDKGKITISRAASMAGMGYEEFMRAFQATGKPLSG
;
A
#
# COMPACT_ATOMS: atom_id res chain seq x y z
N MET A 1 14.35 24.34 5.98
CA MET A 1 13.15 24.23 6.85
C MET A 1 12.08 23.36 6.22
N ALA A 2 11.66 23.59 4.96
CA ALA A 2 10.69 22.71 4.28
C ALA A 2 11.14 21.24 4.21
N LEU A 3 12.37 20.97 3.75
CA LEU A 3 12.91 19.60 3.64
C LEU A 3 12.98 18.85 4.99
N GLN A 4 13.25 19.54 6.10
CA GLN A 4 13.32 18.90 7.42
C GLN A 4 11.91 18.48 7.89
N LEU A 5 10.91 19.32 7.65
CA LEU A 5 9.52 19.00 7.98
C LEU A 5 9.00 17.80 7.16
N GLU A 6 9.36 17.73 5.88
CA GLU A 6 9.01 16.60 5.01
C GLU A 6 9.67 15.29 5.48
N VAL A 7 10.93 15.34 5.92
CA VAL A 7 11.64 14.18 6.48
C VAL A 7 11.03 13.74 7.81
N ASP A 8 10.69 14.68 8.70
CA ASP A 8 10.09 14.37 10.00
C ASP A 8 8.68 13.75 9.83
N GLU A 9 7.89 14.25 8.88
CA GLU A 9 6.58 13.69 8.53
C GLU A 9 6.70 12.32 7.88
N ALA A 10 7.63 12.15 6.92
CA ALA A 10 7.89 10.85 6.30
C ALA A 10 8.36 9.81 7.34
N ARG A 11 9.16 10.21 8.33
CA ARG A 11 9.61 9.33 9.42
C ARG A 11 8.47 8.94 10.34
N ARG A 12 7.60 9.88 10.71
CA ARG A 12 6.39 9.60 11.49
C ARG A 12 5.50 8.58 10.77
N ASP A 13 5.23 8.82 9.50
CA ASP A 13 4.34 7.96 8.71
C ASP A 13 4.99 6.61 8.38
N MET A 14 6.33 6.56 8.23
CA MET A 14 7.10 5.31 8.19
C MET A 14 6.83 4.47 9.43
N TYR A 15 6.94 5.03 10.65
CA TYR A 15 6.66 4.29 11.87
C TYR A 15 5.19 3.86 11.97
N LEU A 16 4.25 4.70 11.51
CA LEU A 16 2.83 4.31 11.47
C LEU A 16 2.62 3.08 10.58
N LEU A 17 3.18 3.06 9.36
CA LEU A 17 3.08 1.93 8.44
C LEU A 17 3.81 0.69 8.97
N LEU A 18 5.00 0.85 9.53
CA LEU A 18 5.77 -0.27 10.05
C LEU A 18 5.11 -0.88 11.30
N ARG A 19 4.49 -0.07 12.15
CA ARG A 19 3.77 -0.53 13.36
C ARG A 19 2.35 -1.00 13.07
N ALA A 20 1.76 -0.60 11.94
CA ALA A 20 0.42 -1.01 11.55
C ALA A 20 0.29 -2.54 11.54
N THR A 21 -0.68 -3.03 12.29
CA THR A 21 -1.04 -4.45 12.33
C THR A 21 -1.78 -4.82 11.05
N GLU A 22 -1.71 -6.09 10.66
CA GLU A 22 -2.59 -6.59 9.62
C GLU A 22 -4.04 -6.52 10.07
N PHE A 23 -4.94 -6.25 9.13
CA PHE A 23 -6.37 -6.41 9.35
C PHE A 23 -6.73 -7.91 9.29
N GLU A 24 -6.05 -8.73 10.11
CA GLU A 24 -6.44 -10.11 10.37
C GLU A 24 -7.26 -10.15 11.66
N ARG A 25 -8.49 -10.65 11.56
CA ARG A 25 -9.42 -10.69 12.70
C ARG A 25 -8.81 -11.51 13.85
N GLY A 26 -8.46 -10.84 14.95
CA GLY A 26 -7.90 -11.47 16.15
C GLY A 26 -6.37 -11.53 16.22
N SER A 27 -5.66 -10.82 15.33
CA SER A 27 -4.20 -10.74 15.32
C SER A 27 -3.74 -9.32 15.64
N GLU A 28 -3.01 -9.13 16.76
CA GLU A 28 -2.28 -7.89 17.05
C GLU A 28 -0.85 -7.92 16.48
N ARG A 29 -0.60 -8.81 15.50
CA ARG A 29 0.75 -9.03 14.98
C ARG A 29 1.18 -7.85 14.10
N ILE A 30 2.25 -7.19 14.52
CA ILE A 30 3.02 -6.28 13.66
C ILE A 30 3.74 -7.15 12.62
N THR A 31 3.37 -7.01 11.35
CA THR A 31 4.02 -7.75 10.25
C THR A 31 5.01 -6.87 9.51
N ARG A 32 5.90 -7.50 8.75
CA ARG A 32 6.81 -6.79 7.85
C ARG A 32 6.03 -6.00 6.80
N ALA A 33 6.53 -4.83 6.43
CA ALA A 33 6.01 -4.04 5.32
C ALA A 33 6.83 -4.29 4.07
N GLU A 34 6.18 -4.71 2.99
CA GLU A 34 6.70 -4.65 1.62
C GLU A 34 6.09 -3.44 0.90
N ARG A 35 6.73 -2.95 -0.17
CA ARG A 35 6.19 -1.84 -1.00
C ARG A 35 5.78 -0.62 -0.16
N ILE A 36 6.61 -0.28 0.83
CA ILE A 36 6.27 0.75 1.82
C ILE A 36 6.12 2.15 1.20
N HIS A 37 6.78 2.42 0.08
CA HIS A 37 6.58 3.65 -0.68
C HIS A 37 5.16 3.73 -1.25
N GLU A 38 4.68 2.66 -1.88
CA GLU A 38 3.30 2.58 -2.36
C GLU A 38 2.30 2.65 -1.21
N ALA A 39 2.59 2.00 -0.07
CA ALA A 39 1.74 2.09 1.11
C ALA A 39 1.65 3.54 1.63
N LEU A 40 2.77 4.27 1.67
CA LEU A 40 2.77 5.69 2.05
C LEU A 40 1.95 6.54 1.07
N PHE A 41 2.10 6.30 -0.24
CA PHE A 41 1.32 7.00 -1.25
C PHE A 41 -0.19 6.77 -1.04
N VAL A 42 -0.60 5.52 -0.80
CA VAL A 42 -2.00 5.18 -0.53
C VAL A 42 -2.50 5.87 0.74
N LEU A 43 -1.72 5.85 1.83
CA LEU A 43 -2.06 6.53 3.08
C LEU A 43 -2.30 8.03 2.86
N TRP A 44 -1.38 8.71 2.17
CA TRP A 44 -1.49 10.14 1.90
C TRP A 44 -2.69 10.47 1.01
N SER A 45 -2.92 9.67 -0.02
CA SER A 45 -4.06 9.83 -0.93
C SER A 45 -5.39 9.71 -0.20
N ARG A 46 -5.51 8.75 0.74
CA ARG A 46 -6.71 8.57 1.57
C ARG A 46 -6.97 9.75 2.49
N ARG A 47 -5.91 10.38 2.98
CA ARG A 47 -5.97 11.57 3.85
C ARG A 47 -6.13 12.88 3.06
N GLY A 48 -6.20 12.82 1.73
CA GLY A 48 -6.29 14.00 0.86
C GLY A 48 -5.04 14.88 0.89
N LEU A 49 -3.88 14.31 1.27
CA LEU A 49 -2.61 15.01 1.29
C LEU A 49 -2.05 15.11 -0.13
N ALA A 50 -1.28 16.17 -0.39
CA ALA A 50 -0.56 16.30 -1.65
C ALA A 50 0.49 15.18 -1.74
N ALA A 51 0.78 14.72 -2.96
CA ALA A 51 1.80 13.69 -3.23
C ALA A 51 3.26 14.13 -2.92
N GLY A 52 3.49 15.24 -2.20
CA GLY A 52 4.80 15.71 -1.74
C GLY A 52 5.97 15.45 -2.70
N ASP A 53 6.93 14.63 -2.24
CA ASP A 53 8.18 14.32 -2.92
C ASP A 53 8.16 13.01 -3.73
N PHE A 54 6.97 12.45 -4.00
CA PHE A 54 6.85 11.17 -4.70
C PHE A 54 7.33 11.24 -6.16
N GLU A 55 8.30 10.41 -6.49
CA GLU A 55 8.74 10.07 -7.83
C GLU A 55 7.83 8.97 -8.40
N ILE A 56 6.86 9.36 -9.23
CA ILE A 56 5.90 8.42 -9.86
C ILE A 56 6.57 7.67 -11.02
N LYS A 57 6.52 6.34 -10.96
CA LYS A 57 7.01 5.43 -11.99
C LYS A 57 5.86 4.66 -12.62
N ARG A 58 6.15 3.94 -13.70
CA ARG A 58 5.14 3.18 -14.45
C ARG A 58 4.43 2.13 -13.59
N ASP A 59 5.14 1.50 -12.65
CA ASP A 59 4.72 0.32 -11.89
C ASP A 59 4.80 0.50 -10.37
N GLY A 60 4.96 1.74 -9.90
CA GLY A 60 5.08 2.07 -8.49
C GLY A 60 5.50 3.51 -8.28
N CYS A 61 5.98 3.82 -7.08
CA CYS A 61 6.46 5.15 -6.74
C CYS A 61 7.60 5.09 -5.72
N ARG A 62 8.35 6.18 -5.58
CA ARG A 62 9.37 6.30 -4.54
C ARG A 62 9.30 7.68 -3.90
N SER A 63 9.31 7.73 -2.57
CA SER A 63 9.52 8.98 -1.82
C SER A 63 10.99 9.03 -1.36
N PRO A 64 11.79 10.02 -1.80
CA PRO A 64 13.13 10.25 -1.31
C PRO A 64 13.21 10.45 0.20
N SER A 65 12.26 11.19 0.79
CA SER A 65 12.22 11.44 2.24
C SER A 65 11.92 10.16 3.02
N LEU A 66 11.00 9.33 2.54
CA LEU A 66 10.77 8.00 3.14
C LEU A 66 12.00 7.11 3.02
N ALA A 67 12.68 7.12 1.87
CA ALA A 67 13.90 6.33 1.68
C ALA A 67 15.00 6.76 2.65
N HIS A 68 15.16 8.06 2.86
CA HIS A 68 16.10 8.59 3.84
C HIS A 68 15.74 8.16 5.27
N ALA A 69 14.46 8.28 5.66
CA ALA A 69 13.99 7.85 6.98
C ALA A 69 14.23 6.35 7.22
N LEU A 70 13.98 5.50 6.21
CA LEU A 70 14.26 4.07 6.27
C LEU A 70 15.75 3.78 6.42
N GLU A 71 16.60 4.44 5.64
CA GLU A 71 18.06 4.28 5.75
C GLU A 71 18.58 4.66 7.13
N GLU A 72 18.08 5.76 7.72
CA GLU A 72 18.45 6.15 9.08
C GLU A 72 17.98 5.15 10.13
N ALA A 73 16.72 4.69 10.03
CA ALA A 73 16.14 3.74 10.97
C ALA A 73 16.79 2.34 10.89
N VAL A 74 17.21 1.93 9.69
CA VAL A 74 18.03 0.72 9.50
C VAL A 74 19.41 0.90 10.12
N ARG A 75 20.05 2.06 9.89
CA ARG A 75 21.37 2.37 10.46
C ARG A 75 21.36 2.45 11.98
N SER A 76 20.27 2.92 12.59
CA SER A 76 20.10 2.98 14.05
C SER A 76 19.71 1.63 14.68
N GLY A 77 19.35 0.63 13.87
CA GLY A 77 18.91 -0.69 14.34
C GLY A 77 17.45 -0.73 14.82
N GLU A 78 16.67 0.30 14.50
CA GLU A 78 15.23 0.34 14.76
C GLU A 78 14.44 -0.49 13.73
N VAL A 79 14.98 -0.59 12.51
CA VAL A 79 14.36 -1.30 11.39
C VAL A 79 15.30 -2.36 10.85
N VAL A 80 14.79 -3.57 10.64
CA VAL A 80 15.47 -4.61 9.86
C VAL A 80 14.98 -4.50 8.42
N HIS A 81 15.94 -4.39 7.49
CA HIS A 81 15.70 -4.45 6.05
C HIS A 81 16.17 -5.78 5.50
N GLU A 82 15.27 -6.47 4.80
CA GLU A 82 15.54 -7.73 4.12
C GLU A 82 14.98 -7.68 2.70
N THR A 83 15.48 -8.56 1.83
CA THR A 83 14.93 -8.78 0.50
C THR A 83 14.28 -10.16 0.45
N ASP A 84 12.99 -10.23 0.13
CA ASP A 84 12.24 -11.48 -0.04
C ASP A 84 11.62 -11.52 -1.44
N ALA A 85 11.87 -12.60 -2.19
CA ALA A 85 11.45 -12.77 -3.58
C ALA A 85 11.74 -11.55 -4.51
N GLY A 86 12.80 -10.79 -4.21
CA GLY A 86 13.18 -9.59 -4.97
C GLY A 86 12.44 -8.30 -4.57
N LEU A 87 11.68 -8.32 -3.48
CA LEU A 87 11.03 -7.15 -2.89
C LEU A 87 11.73 -6.74 -1.60
N ASP A 88 11.90 -5.44 -1.41
CA ASP A 88 12.35 -4.89 -0.14
C ASP A 88 11.26 -5.04 0.92
N THR A 89 11.66 -5.54 2.08
CA THR A 89 10.80 -5.75 3.24
C THR A 89 11.43 -5.12 4.48
N TYR A 90 10.59 -4.50 5.29
CA TYR A 90 11.00 -3.75 6.48
C TYR A 90 10.21 -4.22 7.69
N SER A 91 10.88 -4.44 8.82
CA SER A 91 10.23 -4.80 10.08
C SER A 91 10.84 -4.04 11.25
N LEU A 92 10.03 -3.74 12.27
CA LEU A 92 10.53 -3.10 13.49
C LEU A 92 11.25 -4.13 14.36
N THR A 93 12.39 -3.74 14.92
CA THR A 93 12.98 -4.42 16.08
C THR A 93 12.25 -4.03 17.37
N ASP A 94 12.61 -4.62 18.51
CA ASP A 94 12.07 -4.19 19.81
C ASP A 94 12.37 -2.70 20.09
N SER A 95 13.56 -2.20 19.72
CA SER A 95 13.88 -0.78 19.82
C SER A 95 13.09 0.06 18.82
N GLY A 96 12.84 -0.45 17.62
CA GLY A 96 11.97 0.19 16.63
C GLY A 96 10.52 0.30 17.09
N ILE A 97 9.98 -0.72 17.76
CA ILE A 97 8.63 -0.68 18.35
C ILE A 97 8.56 0.42 19.42
N ALA A 98 9.60 0.54 20.25
CA ALA A 98 9.67 1.60 21.26
C ALA A 98 9.78 2.99 20.61
N ALA A 99 10.60 3.15 19.56
CA ALA A 99 10.74 4.41 18.82
C ALA A 99 9.45 4.82 18.09
N ALA A 100 8.75 3.85 17.50
CA ALA A 100 7.42 4.03 16.91
C ALA A 100 6.30 4.26 17.96
N GLY A 101 6.64 4.18 19.25
CA GLY A 101 5.80 4.46 20.42
C GLY A 101 4.99 5.73 20.24
N GLU A 102 5.72 6.84 20.21
CA GLU A 102 5.18 8.20 20.21
C GLU A 102 4.32 8.48 18.97
N ALA A 103 4.83 8.15 17.77
CA ALA A 103 4.11 8.40 16.51
C ALA A 103 2.75 7.70 16.46
N TRP A 104 2.71 6.44 16.89
CA TRP A 104 1.49 5.64 16.92
C TRP A 104 0.53 6.09 18.02
N ASP A 105 1.03 6.35 19.23
CA ASP A 105 0.20 6.74 20.36
C ASP A 105 -0.43 8.13 20.14
N ALA A 106 0.29 9.02 19.45
CA ALA A 106 -0.23 10.32 19.01
C ALA A 106 -1.24 10.23 17.84
N ALA A 107 -1.17 9.18 17.01
CA ALA A 107 -2.11 8.98 15.92
C ALA A 107 -3.50 8.59 16.43
N GLY A 108 -4.54 9.19 15.85
CA GLY A 108 -5.94 8.85 16.13
C GLY A 108 -6.31 7.46 15.61
N ILE A 109 -7.46 6.93 16.05
CA ILE A 109 -7.95 5.61 15.61
C ILE A 109 -8.08 5.55 14.07
N ASP A 110 -8.63 6.59 13.45
CA ASP A 110 -8.83 6.64 12.00
C ASP A 110 -7.50 6.62 11.24
N GLU A 111 -6.48 7.34 11.74
CA GLU A 111 -5.15 7.38 11.12
C GLU A 111 -4.43 6.02 11.23
N ARG A 112 -4.56 5.35 12.37
CA ARG A 112 -4.03 3.97 12.54
C ARG A 112 -4.74 3.00 11.61
N ALA A 113 -6.07 3.12 11.47
CA ALA A 113 -6.86 2.30 10.57
C ALA A 113 -6.45 2.53 9.10
N ASP A 114 -6.27 3.79 8.70
CA ASP A 114 -5.79 4.14 7.36
C ASP A 114 -4.38 3.60 7.09
N ALA A 115 -3.46 3.65 8.07
CA ALA A 115 -2.13 3.07 7.93
C ALA A 115 -2.18 1.54 7.74
N SER A 116 -3.01 0.85 8.53
CA SER A 116 -3.26 -0.59 8.38
C SER A 116 -3.88 -0.93 7.03
N GLU A 117 -4.90 -0.19 6.58
CA GLU A 117 -5.52 -0.40 5.28
C GLU A 117 -4.56 -0.13 4.12
N ALA A 118 -3.76 0.94 4.20
CA ALA A 118 -2.80 1.30 3.16
C ALA A 118 -1.70 0.25 3.01
N LYS A 119 -1.13 -0.21 4.13
CA LYS A 119 -0.18 -1.33 4.16
C LYS A 119 -0.80 -2.61 3.62
N TYR A 120 -2.01 -2.92 4.06
CA TYR A 120 -2.71 -4.14 3.66
C TYR A 120 -3.03 -4.15 2.15
N ALA A 121 -3.45 -3.03 1.57
CA ALA A 121 -3.84 -2.93 0.16
C ALA A 121 -2.72 -3.33 -0.81
N VAL A 122 -1.46 -3.07 -0.44
CA VAL A 122 -0.29 -3.32 -1.30
C VAL A 122 0.55 -4.52 -0.87
N SER A 123 0.26 -5.15 0.28
CA SER A 123 0.99 -6.35 0.73
C SER A 123 0.47 -7.63 0.08
N GLY A 124 1.37 -8.57 -0.23
CA GLY A 124 1.05 -9.89 -0.78
C GLY A 124 0.49 -9.85 -2.21
N ILE A 125 0.73 -8.77 -2.95
CA ILE A 125 0.28 -8.62 -4.34
C ILE A 125 1.46 -8.61 -5.32
N SER A 126 1.22 -9.22 -6.47
CA SER A 126 2.14 -9.24 -7.60
C SER A 126 2.33 -7.85 -8.21
N GLY A 127 3.40 -7.64 -8.98
CA GLY A 127 3.61 -6.38 -9.70
C GLY A 127 2.48 -6.06 -10.68
N ARG A 128 1.87 -7.07 -11.30
CA ARG A 128 0.69 -6.89 -12.16
C ARG A 128 -0.51 -6.40 -11.36
N GLU A 129 -0.80 -7.02 -10.22
CA GLU A 129 -1.88 -6.59 -9.33
C GLU A 129 -1.66 -5.16 -8.83
N LEU A 130 -0.43 -4.81 -8.43
CA LEU A 130 -0.09 -3.45 -8.03
C LEU A 130 -0.35 -2.46 -9.16
N ALA A 131 0.18 -2.72 -10.36
CA ALA A 131 -0.02 -1.82 -11.51
C ALA A 131 -1.51 -1.65 -11.83
N SER A 132 -2.29 -2.73 -11.91
CA SER A 132 -3.74 -2.63 -12.13
C SER A 132 -4.45 -1.86 -11.02
N PHE A 133 -4.03 -2.02 -9.76
CA PHE A 133 -4.57 -1.26 -8.64
C PHE A 133 -4.26 0.24 -8.78
N LEU A 134 -3.00 0.62 -9.01
CA LEU A 134 -2.59 2.03 -9.08
C LEU A 134 -3.29 2.80 -10.20
N TYR A 135 -3.34 2.25 -11.43
CA TYR A 135 -4.00 2.90 -12.57
C TYR A 135 -5.53 3.00 -12.43
N ALA A 136 -6.13 2.11 -11.64
CA ALA A 136 -7.57 2.14 -11.39
C ALA A 136 -7.93 3.02 -10.18
N ALA A 137 -7.09 3.03 -9.15
CA ALA A 137 -7.37 3.72 -7.90
C ALA A 137 -6.98 5.19 -7.92
N PHE A 138 -5.94 5.54 -8.69
CA PHE A 138 -5.35 6.88 -8.76
C PHE A 138 -5.13 7.29 -10.23
N PRO A 139 -6.18 7.32 -11.07
CA PRO A 139 -6.08 7.56 -12.51
C PRO A 139 -5.56 8.97 -12.87
N GLU A 140 -5.64 9.93 -11.95
CA GLU A 140 -5.06 11.27 -12.08
C GLU A 140 -3.53 11.26 -11.96
N VAL A 141 -2.97 10.33 -11.16
CA VAL A 141 -1.53 10.19 -10.94
C VAL A 141 -0.92 9.20 -11.94
N TRP A 142 -1.51 8.02 -12.09
CA TRP A 142 -1.08 7.01 -13.08
C TRP A 142 -1.91 7.12 -14.36
N ASN A 143 -1.43 7.95 -15.28
CA ASN A 143 -2.15 8.31 -16.50
C ASN A 143 -1.43 7.96 -17.82
N ASP A 144 -0.28 7.27 -17.77
CA ASP A 144 0.43 6.84 -18.99
C ASP A 144 -0.47 5.92 -19.84
N PRO A 145 -0.80 6.28 -21.10
CA PRO A 145 -1.76 5.53 -21.90
C PRO A 145 -1.34 4.09 -22.20
N ALA A 146 -0.03 3.87 -22.43
CA ALA A 146 0.48 2.56 -22.80
C ALA A 146 0.46 1.59 -21.61
N ALA A 147 0.86 2.08 -20.44
CA ALA A 147 0.78 1.38 -19.17
C ALA A 147 -0.66 1.14 -18.74
N ARG A 148 -1.55 2.11 -18.92
CA ARG A 148 -2.98 1.95 -18.63
C ARG A 148 -3.60 0.86 -19.51
N ALA A 149 -3.28 0.83 -20.79
CA ALA A 149 -3.74 -0.22 -21.70
C ALA A 149 -3.19 -1.60 -21.29
N GLU A 150 -1.94 -1.67 -20.82
CA GLU A 150 -1.36 -2.92 -20.31
C GLU A 150 -2.03 -3.38 -19.01
N ALA A 151 -2.21 -2.48 -18.05
CA ALA A 151 -2.90 -2.73 -16.79
C ALA A 151 -4.35 -3.20 -17.03
N ALA A 152 -5.03 -2.65 -18.05
CA ALA A 152 -6.38 -3.06 -18.44
C ALA A 152 -6.42 -4.47 -19.06
N ARG A 153 -5.43 -4.85 -19.89
CA ARG A 153 -5.38 -6.19 -20.52
C ARG A 153 -5.39 -7.33 -19.51
N GLY A 154 -4.78 -7.13 -18.34
CA GLY A 154 -4.78 -8.08 -17.22
C GLY A 154 -5.69 -7.67 -16.05
N GLY A 155 -6.46 -6.60 -16.22
CA GLY A 155 -7.17 -5.94 -15.12
C GLY A 155 -8.24 -6.81 -14.48
N PHE A 156 -8.94 -7.62 -15.28
CA PHE A 156 -9.93 -8.58 -14.78
C PHE A 156 -9.30 -9.66 -13.89
N ASP A 157 -8.23 -10.30 -14.34
CA ASP A 157 -7.53 -11.35 -13.56
C ASP A 157 -6.94 -10.78 -12.26
N ALA A 158 -6.34 -9.58 -12.34
CA ALA A 158 -5.81 -8.87 -11.19
C ALA A 158 -6.93 -8.51 -10.19
N ALA A 159 -8.06 -8.01 -10.68
CA ALA A 159 -9.22 -7.67 -9.87
C ALA A 159 -9.81 -8.91 -9.17
N CYS A 160 -9.96 -10.03 -9.88
CA CYS A 160 -10.41 -11.30 -9.29
C CYS A 160 -9.45 -11.77 -8.20
N SER A 161 -8.15 -11.78 -8.48
CA SER A 161 -7.11 -12.22 -7.53
C SER A 161 -7.07 -11.34 -6.28
N MET A 162 -7.13 -10.01 -6.43
CA MET A 162 -7.14 -9.10 -5.28
C MET A 162 -8.45 -9.19 -4.48
N TYR A 163 -9.60 -9.41 -5.13
CA TYR A 163 -10.86 -9.66 -4.43
C TYR A 163 -10.83 -10.98 -3.64
N ASP A 164 -10.34 -12.07 -4.23
CA ASP A 164 -10.17 -13.36 -3.54
C ASP A 164 -9.27 -13.25 -2.32
N LYS A 165 -8.22 -12.43 -2.41
CA LYS A 165 -7.29 -12.14 -1.30
C LYS A 165 -7.87 -11.20 -0.24
N GLY A 166 -9.09 -10.69 -0.42
CA GLY A 166 -9.73 -9.71 0.47
C GLY A 166 -9.15 -8.29 0.39
N LYS A 167 -8.29 -8.00 -0.59
CA LYS A 167 -7.54 -6.73 -0.69
C LYS A 167 -8.40 -5.56 -1.15
N ILE A 168 -9.47 -5.84 -1.87
CA ILE A 168 -10.35 -4.84 -2.46
C ILE A 168 -11.80 -5.29 -2.37
N THR A 169 -12.71 -4.31 -2.35
CA THR A 169 -14.14 -4.59 -2.48
C THR A 169 -14.49 -5.01 -3.91
N ILE A 170 -15.62 -5.69 -4.08
CA ILE A 170 -16.12 -6.07 -5.40
C ILE A 170 -16.37 -4.87 -6.33
N SER A 171 -16.79 -3.72 -5.77
CA SER A 171 -16.96 -2.48 -6.54
C SER A 171 -15.62 -1.94 -7.04
N ARG A 172 -14.56 -2.02 -6.22
CA ARG A 172 -13.21 -1.66 -6.64
C ARG A 172 -12.68 -2.66 -7.68
N ALA A 173 -12.96 -3.95 -7.53
CA ALA A 173 -12.60 -4.98 -8.50
C ALA A 173 -13.26 -4.72 -9.87
N ALA A 174 -14.55 -4.37 -9.89
CA ALA A 174 -15.24 -3.97 -11.11
C ALA A 174 -14.58 -2.75 -11.78
N SER A 175 -14.26 -1.70 -10.99
CA SER A 175 -13.55 -0.52 -11.49
C SER A 175 -12.17 -0.87 -12.05
N MET A 176 -11.42 -1.75 -11.39
CA MET A 176 -10.11 -2.23 -11.85
C MET A 176 -10.19 -3.00 -13.15
N ALA A 177 -11.28 -3.77 -13.35
CA ALA A 177 -11.54 -4.50 -14.58
C ALA A 177 -12.07 -3.61 -15.72
N GLY A 178 -12.37 -2.32 -15.45
CA GLY A 178 -13.00 -1.43 -16.41
C GLY A 178 -14.46 -1.82 -16.72
N MET A 179 -15.13 -2.50 -15.80
CA MET A 179 -16.47 -3.08 -15.97
C MET A 179 -17.49 -2.41 -15.05
N GLY A 180 -18.77 -2.51 -15.44
CA GLY A 180 -19.86 -2.23 -14.50
C GLY A 180 -19.93 -3.27 -13.38
N TYR A 181 -20.50 -2.91 -12.23
CA TYR A 181 -20.62 -3.81 -11.07
C TYR A 181 -21.30 -5.15 -11.43
N GLU A 182 -22.48 -5.12 -12.07
CA GLU A 182 -23.23 -6.33 -12.44
C GLU A 182 -22.54 -7.16 -13.54
N GLU A 183 -21.80 -6.49 -14.42
CA GLU A 183 -21.00 -7.15 -15.45
C GLU A 183 -19.84 -7.91 -14.82
N PHE A 184 -19.10 -7.25 -13.92
CA PHE A 184 -18.02 -7.88 -13.17
C PHE A 184 -18.51 -9.07 -12.34
N MET A 185 -19.62 -8.92 -11.61
CA MET A 185 -20.18 -10.04 -10.82
C MET A 185 -20.49 -11.26 -11.67
N ARG A 186 -21.10 -11.07 -12.84
CA ARG A 186 -21.40 -12.17 -13.78
C ARG A 186 -20.13 -12.82 -14.30
N ALA A 187 -19.15 -12.02 -14.71
CA ALA A 187 -17.86 -12.53 -15.18
C ALA A 187 -17.09 -13.26 -14.07
N PHE A 188 -17.09 -12.73 -12.84
CA PHE A 188 -16.46 -13.35 -11.68
C PHE A 188 -17.10 -14.69 -11.33
N GLN A 189 -18.43 -14.77 -11.27
CA GLN A 189 -19.15 -16.03 -11.03
C GLN A 189 -18.85 -17.09 -12.10
N ALA A 190 -18.68 -16.68 -13.36
CA ALA A 190 -18.32 -17.58 -14.45
C ALA A 190 -16.93 -18.21 -14.30
N THR A 191 -16.06 -17.66 -13.44
CA THR A 191 -14.76 -18.28 -13.09
C THR A 191 -14.90 -19.49 -12.16
N GLY A 192 -16.09 -19.72 -11.59
CA GLY A 192 -16.34 -20.81 -10.63
C GLY A 192 -15.86 -20.51 -9.21
N LYS A 193 -15.41 -19.29 -8.92
CA LYS A 193 -14.98 -18.86 -7.59
C LYS A 193 -16.16 -18.43 -6.72
N PRO A 194 -16.19 -18.79 -5.42
CA PRO A 194 -17.25 -18.38 -4.51
C PRO A 194 -17.17 -16.86 -4.24
N LEU A 195 -18.32 -16.23 -4.03
CA LEU A 195 -18.37 -14.87 -3.51
C LEU A 195 -17.97 -14.90 -2.02
N SER A 196 -16.76 -14.47 -1.71
CA SER A 196 -16.30 -14.27 -0.35
C SER A 196 -16.99 -13.04 0.24
N GLY A 197 -17.83 -13.25 1.25
CA GLY A 197 -18.58 -12.21 1.99
C GLY A 197 -17.84 -11.70 3.20
#